data_AF-A0A2E4KHZ2-F1
#
_entry.id   AF-A0A2E4KHZ2-F1
#
_cell.length_a   1.000
_cell.length_b   1.000
_cell.length_c   1.000
_cell.angle_alpha   90.00
_cell.angle_beta   90.00
_cell.angle_gamma   90.00
#
_symmetry.space_group_name_H-M   'P 1'
#
loop_
_entity.id
_entity.type
_entity.pdbx_description
1 polymer ?
#
loop_
_entity_poly.entity_id
_entity_poly.type
_entity_poly.pdbx_seq_one_letter_code
_entity_poly.pdbx_strand_id
1 'polypeptide(L)'
;MEADMSPEMASQVLHMLTGGGSMESINTPLALRLIPLAQELEDNALVEQLLDHASKVASNDEERGWARFEALKVVDATLESYTRLAEEAEGIEGGQALTAAVHHYVALLYLADGRLEEARATAQRALQLRQMTEDKEGMSYGMALLMNIAKRQHDEDTAIAVGTERLELLISLKDEVGQMKALADLAHCQATIGEFGAARDLFNRSLDHAKGLESLSGQLVARWGLADLAEIEQDYESAMLVLSDSLHEFIAQNATAPAPLRQRIKDLTDLQNQPAGEEAKD
;
A
#
# COMPACT_ATOMS: atom_id res chain seq x y z
N MET A 1 4.29 18.68 -13.71
CA MET A 1 4.63 17.85 -14.87
C MET A 1 5.64 16.82 -14.40
N GLU A 2 5.16 15.79 -13.70
CA GLU A 2 5.93 14.54 -13.65
C GLU A 2 5.82 13.95 -15.05
N ALA A 3 6.96 13.73 -15.69
CA ALA A 3 7.00 13.03 -16.96
C ALA A 3 6.78 11.56 -16.65
N ASP A 4 5.52 11.12 -16.62
CA ASP A 4 5.20 9.70 -16.69
C ASP A 4 5.89 9.15 -17.94
N MET A 5 6.89 8.30 -17.71
CA MET A 5 7.62 7.63 -18.76
C MET A 5 6.64 6.71 -19.47
N SER A 6 6.43 6.91 -20.77
CA SER A 6 5.52 6.03 -21.52
C SER A 6 6.08 4.60 -21.55
N PRO A 7 5.23 3.55 -21.67
CA PRO A 7 5.70 2.17 -21.79
C PRO A 7 6.73 1.97 -22.91
N GLU A 8 6.60 2.73 -24.01
CA GLU A 8 7.58 2.71 -25.10
C GLU A 8 8.91 3.33 -24.69
N MET A 9 8.90 4.44 -23.94
CA MET A 9 10.11 5.06 -23.41
C MET A 9 10.78 4.15 -22.37
N ALA A 10 9.99 3.53 -21.50
CA ALA A 10 10.46 2.53 -20.54
C ALA A 10 11.17 1.37 -21.23
N SER A 11 10.53 0.80 -22.25
CA SER A 11 11.09 -0.29 -23.06
C SER A 11 12.40 0.12 -23.75
N GLN A 12 12.46 1.33 -24.31
CA GLN A 12 13.69 1.85 -24.94
C GLN A 12 14.84 2.03 -23.95
N VAL A 13 14.57 2.63 -22.78
CA VAL A 13 15.57 2.79 -21.71
C VAL A 13 16.08 1.44 -21.24
N LEU A 14 15.16 0.51 -21.00
CA LEU A 14 15.49 -0.83 -20.56
C LEU A 14 16.37 -1.56 -21.60
N HIS A 15 15.99 -1.52 -22.88
CA HIS A 15 16.80 -2.11 -23.96
C HIS A 15 18.17 -1.44 -24.12
N MET A 16 18.30 -0.13 -23.90
CA MET A 16 19.62 0.54 -23.91
C MET A 16 20.54 0.02 -22.80
N LEU A 17 19.98 -0.27 -21.63
CA LEU A 17 20.73 -0.75 -20.47
C LEU A 17 21.05 -2.25 -20.56
N THR A 18 20.15 -3.06 -21.13
CA THR A 18 20.28 -4.53 -21.12
C THR A 18 20.69 -5.12 -22.46
N GLY A 19 20.57 -4.37 -23.57
CA GLY A 19 20.91 -4.83 -24.91
C GLY A 19 22.43 -4.79 -25.23
N GLY A 20 22.84 -5.58 -26.23
CA GLY A 20 24.13 -5.39 -26.91
C GLY A 20 25.40 -5.55 -26.05
N GLY A 21 25.36 -6.38 -25.01
CA GLY A 21 26.49 -6.57 -24.07
C GLY A 21 26.54 -5.54 -22.93
N SER A 22 25.68 -4.51 -22.94
CA SER A 22 25.59 -3.52 -21.86
C SER A 22 25.22 -4.16 -20.52
N MET A 23 24.47 -5.26 -20.54
CA MET A 23 24.09 -6.01 -19.34
C MET A 23 25.29 -6.47 -18.51
N GLU A 24 26.42 -6.83 -19.14
CA GLU A 24 27.64 -7.27 -18.44
C GLU A 24 28.25 -6.16 -17.57
N SER A 25 27.94 -4.89 -17.86
CA SER A 25 28.46 -3.72 -17.14
C SER A 25 27.59 -3.30 -15.95
N ILE A 26 26.40 -3.88 -15.81
CA ILE A 26 25.45 -3.55 -14.75
C ILE A 26 25.80 -4.33 -13.47
N ASN A 27 25.86 -3.65 -12.33
CA ASN A 27 26.07 -4.29 -11.03
C ASN A 27 24.75 -4.83 -10.43
N THR A 28 24.85 -5.63 -9.38
CA THR A 28 23.70 -6.27 -8.71
C THR A 28 22.60 -5.27 -8.35
N PRO A 29 22.88 -4.15 -7.65
CA PRO A 29 21.82 -3.23 -7.24
C PRO A 29 21.06 -2.61 -8.42
N LEU A 30 21.76 -2.27 -9.52
CA LEU A 30 21.09 -1.73 -10.70
C LEU A 30 20.29 -2.81 -11.43
N ALA A 31 20.81 -4.04 -11.56
CA ALA A 31 20.06 -5.16 -12.15
C ALA A 31 18.74 -5.41 -11.40
N LEU A 32 18.77 -5.43 -10.07
CA LEU A 32 17.56 -5.60 -9.24
C LEU A 32 16.58 -4.44 -9.39
N ARG A 33 17.06 -3.19 -9.53
CA ARG A 33 16.21 -2.02 -9.76
C ARG A 33 15.50 -2.00 -11.12
N LEU A 34 16.00 -2.75 -12.10
CA LEU A 34 15.39 -2.86 -13.42
C LEU A 34 14.27 -3.91 -13.48
N ILE A 35 14.20 -4.83 -12.50
CA ILE A 35 13.21 -5.92 -12.49
C ILE A 35 11.76 -5.39 -12.47
N PRO A 36 11.36 -4.44 -11.60
CA PRO A 36 9.98 -3.95 -11.59
C PRO A 36 9.56 -3.37 -12.93
N LEU A 37 10.46 -2.67 -13.62
CA LEU A 37 10.18 -2.12 -14.94
C LEU A 37 9.99 -3.22 -15.99
N ALA A 38 10.81 -4.28 -15.94
CA ALA A 38 10.64 -5.43 -16.83
C ALA A 38 9.31 -6.17 -16.56
N GLN A 39 8.89 -6.25 -15.29
CA GLN A 39 7.60 -6.83 -14.89
C GLN A 39 6.41 -5.99 -15.39
N GLU A 40 6.48 -4.66 -15.28
CA GLU A 40 5.45 -3.74 -15.80
C GLU A 40 5.29 -3.84 -17.32
N LEU A 41 6.38 -4.16 -18.03
CA LEU A 41 6.38 -4.39 -19.48
C LEU A 41 6.05 -5.84 -19.86
N GLU A 42 5.74 -6.70 -18.88
CA GLU A 42 5.44 -8.13 -19.05
C GLU A 42 6.59 -8.93 -19.71
N ASP A 43 7.84 -8.45 -19.62
CA ASP A 43 9.02 -9.11 -20.19
C ASP A 43 9.64 -10.11 -19.19
N ASN A 44 8.97 -11.26 -19.04
CA ASN A 44 9.40 -12.32 -18.11
C ASN A 44 10.80 -12.87 -18.43
N ALA A 45 11.18 -12.91 -19.72
CA ALA A 45 12.49 -13.39 -20.12
C ALA A 45 13.60 -12.46 -19.61
N LEU A 46 13.38 -11.15 -19.70
CA LEU A 46 14.31 -10.17 -19.17
C LEU A 46 14.35 -10.18 -17.63
N VAL A 47 13.22 -10.41 -16.96
CA VAL A 47 13.20 -10.60 -15.49
C VAL A 47 14.12 -11.75 -15.07
N GLU A 48 14.00 -12.91 -15.72
CA GLU A 48 14.86 -14.08 -15.44
C GLU A 48 16.34 -13.77 -15.71
N GLN A 49 16.64 -13.09 -16.82
CA GLN A 49 18.01 -12.70 -17.17
C GLN A 49 18.59 -11.73 -16.12
N LEU A 50 17.83 -10.72 -15.70
CA LEU A 50 18.27 -9.74 -14.70
C LEU A 50 18.55 -10.40 -13.36
N LEU A 51 17.71 -11.36 -12.93
CA LEU A 51 17.91 -12.11 -11.70
C LEU A 51 19.15 -13.01 -11.75
N ASP A 52 19.33 -13.77 -12.84
CA ASP A 52 20.50 -14.63 -13.04
C ASP A 52 21.79 -13.79 -13.08
N HIS A 53 21.76 -12.65 -13.79
CA HIS A 53 22.87 -11.71 -13.84
C HIS A 53 23.19 -11.13 -12.46
N ALA A 54 22.18 -10.60 -11.76
CA ALA A 54 22.32 -10.06 -10.41
C ALA A 54 22.94 -11.09 -9.45
N SER A 55 22.50 -12.35 -9.51
CA SER A 55 23.06 -13.42 -8.68
C SER A 55 24.54 -13.70 -9.00
N LYS A 56 24.91 -13.68 -10.29
CA LYS A 56 26.29 -13.94 -10.75
C LYS A 56 27.27 -12.83 -10.40
N VAL A 57 26.86 -11.57 -10.49
CA VAL A 57 27.75 -10.40 -10.27
C VAL A 57 27.76 -9.89 -8.83
N ALA A 58 27.00 -10.52 -7.93
CA ALA A 58 26.94 -10.18 -6.51
C ALA A 58 28.32 -10.18 -5.84
N SER A 59 28.71 -9.00 -5.35
CA SER A 59 30.04 -8.74 -4.80
C SER A 59 30.21 -9.15 -3.33
N ASN A 60 29.10 -9.27 -2.60
CA ASN A 60 29.07 -9.63 -1.18
C ASN A 60 27.83 -10.49 -0.83
N ASP A 61 27.75 -10.99 0.40
CA ASP A 61 26.63 -11.83 0.85
C ASP A 61 25.30 -11.09 0.90
N GLU A 62 25.32 -9.78 1.20
CA GLU A 62 24.12 -8.95 1.22
C GLU A 62 23.48 -8.85 -0.17
N GLU A 63 24.28 -8.53 -1.20
CA GLU A 63 23.85 -8.49 -2.61
C GLU A 63 23.31 -9.84 -3.08
N ARG A 64 23.96 -10.95 -2.69
CA ARG A 64 23.45 -12.31 -2.97
C ARG A 64 22.10 -12.54 -2.29
N GLY A 65 21.94 -12.08 -1.05
CA GLY A 65 20.71 -12.17 -0.29
C GLY A 65 19.56 -11.38 -0.92
N TRP A 66 19.81 -10.16 -1.39
CA TRP A 66 18.83 -9.37 -2.14
C TRP A 66 18.42 -10.02 -3.47
N ALA A 67 19.40 -10.52 -4.24
CA ALA A 67 19.10 -11.22 -5.48
C ALA A 67 18.27 -12.49 -5.25
N ARG A 68 18.59 -13.26 -4.19
CA ARG A 68 17.78 -14.41 -3.78
C ARG A 68 16.38 -13.99 -3.32
N PHE A 69 16.26 -12.90 -2.56
CA PHE A 69 14.97 -12.41 -2.10
C PHE A 69 14.03 -12.07 -3.27
N GLU A 70 14.53 -11.36 -4.29
CA GLU A 70 13.73 -11.06 -5.48
C GLU A 70 13.42 -12.32 -6.31
N ALA A 71 14.38 -13.24 -6.45
CA ALA A 71 14.15 -14.50 -7.16
C ALA A 71 13.04 -15.34 -6.51
N LEU A 72 12.97 -15.38 -5.17
CA LEU A 72 11.92 -16.11 -4.45
C LEU A 72 10.51 -15.57 -4.77
N LYS A 73 10.37 -14.26 -5.01
CA LYS A 73 9.08 -13.65 -5.38
C LYS A 73 8.65 -14.04 -6.77
N VAL A 74 9.59 -14.14 -7.72
CA VAL A 74 9.30 -14.50 -9.11
C VAL A 74 8.87 -15.97 -9.24
N VAL A 75 9.42 -16.86 -8.42
CA VAL A 75 9.09 -18.30 -8.48
C VAL A 75 7.96 -18.70 -7.53
N ASP A 76 7.23 -17.74 -6.95
CA ASP A 76 6.17 -17.96 -5.96
C ASP A 76 6.60 -18.94 -4.85
N ALA A 77 7.77 -18.68 -4.27
CA ALA A 77 8.35 -19.58 -3.28
C ALA A 77 7.50 -19.72 -2.01
N THR A 78 7.67 -20.85 -1.31
CA THR A 78 6.97 -21.10 -0.05
C THR A 78 7.43 -20.16 1.07
N LEU A 79 6.54 -19.93 2.04
CA LEU A 79 6.85 -19.21 3.29
C LEU A 79 8.15 -19.70 3.95
N GLU A 80 8.37 -21.01 4.01
CA GLU A 80 9.58 -21.64 4.57
C GLU A 80 10.86 -21.15 3.87
N SER A 81 10.81 -20.92 2.56
CA SER A 81 11.96 -20.42 1.80
C SER A 81 12.34 -19.00 2.22
N TYR A 82 11.35 -18.15 2.51
CA TYR A 82 11.58 -16.80 3.02
C TYR A 82 12.02 -16.80 4.48
N THR A 83 11.45 -17.63 5.34
CA THR A 83 11.87 -17.74 6.74
C THR A 83 13.34 -18.17 6.83
N ARG A 84 13.74 -19.17 6.05
CA ARG A 84 15.14 -19.59 5.96
C ARG A 84 16.05 -18.46 5.44
N LEU A 85 15.60 -17.68 4.45
CA LEU A 85 16.38 -16.53 3.99
C LEU A 85 16.53 -15.46 5.08
N ALA A 86 15.51 -15.22 5.90
CA ALA A 86 15.61 -14.29 7.03
C ALA A 86 16.64 -14.75 8.06
N GLU A 87 16.62 -16.04 8.42
CA GLU A 87 17.60 -16.65 9.34
C GLU A 87 19.03 -16.55 8.80
N GLU A 88 19.23 -16.82 7.51
CA GLU A 88 20.54 -16.66 6.86
C GLU A 88 20.98 -15.18 6.84
N ALA A 89 20.06 -14.25 6.57
CA ALA A 89 20.34 -12.82 6.49
C ALA A 89 20.74 -12.20 7.84
N GLU A 90 20.23 -12.73 8.96
CA GLU A 90 20.65 -12.29 10.31
C GLU A 90 22.15 -12.53 10.57
N GLY A 91 22.76 -13.51 9.89
CA GLY A 91 24.18 -13.82 9.98
C GLY A 91 25.08 -12.96 9.09
N ILE A 92 24.51 -12.14 8.19
CA ILE A 92 25.26 -11.32 7.24
C ILE A 92 25.67 -10.02 7.92
N GLU A 93 26.97 -9.68 7.88
CA GLU A 93 27.46 -8.37 8.31
C GLU A 93 26.84 -7.26 7.45
N GLY A 94 26.09 -6.34 8.07
CA GLY A 94 25.33 -5.31 7.35
C GLY A 94 23.97 -5.78 6.82
N GLY A 95 23.60 -7.05 7.01
CA GLY A 95 22.37 -7.64 6.49
C GLY A 95 21.07 -7.19 7.16
N GLN A 96 21.09 -6.18 8.04
CA GLN A 96 19.89 -5.74 8.78
C GLN A 96 18.79 -5.22 7.85
N ALA A 97 19.15 -4.50 6.79
CA ALA A 97 18.19 -3.97 5.83
C ALA A 97 17.48 -5.10 5.05
N LEU A 98 18.26 -6.07 4.57
CA LEU A 98 17.73 -7.29 3.94
C LEU A 98 16.84 -8.07 4.90
N THR A 99 17.31 -8.32 6.12
CA THR A 99 16.57 -9.06 7.15
C THR A 99 15.23 -8.39 7.45
N ALA A 100 15.21 -7.06 7.58
CA ALA A 100 13.99 -6.30 7.77
C ALA A 100 13.02 -6.43 6.60
N ALA A 101 13.52 -6.37 5.36
CA ALA A 101 12.70 -6.51 4.15
C ALA A 101 12.09 -7.92 4.03
N VAL A 102 12.88 -8.97 4.29
CA VAL A 102 12.40 -10.36 4.26
C VAL A 102 11.37 -10.58 5.36
N HIS A 103 11.60 -10.14 6.60
CA HIS A 103 10.61 -10.25 7.67
C HIS A 103 9.32 -9.47 7.35
N HIS A 104 9.42 -8.28 6.77
CA HIS A 104 8.25 -7.52 6.34
C HIS A 104 7.41 -8.31 5.33
N TYR A 105 8.06 -8.94 4.36
CA TYR A 105 7.38 -9.78 3.36
C TYR A 105 6.77 -11.05 3.97
N VAL A 106 7.50 -11.74 4.84
CA VAL A 106 6.98 -12.90 5.60
C VAL A 106 5.76 -12.51 6.44
N ALA A 107 5.76 -11.33 7.06
CA ALA A 107 4.62 -10.83 7.81
C ALA A 107 3.40 -10.57 6.91
N LEU A 108 3.60 -10.07 5.68
CA LEU A 108 2.53 -9.95 4.68
C LEU A 108 1.95 -11.32 4.30
N LEU A 109 2.80 -12.33 4.12
CA LEU A 109 2.34 -13.71 3.84
C LEU A 109 1.50 -14.26 5.00
N TYR A 110 1.97 -14.12 6.25
CA TYR A 110 1.19 -14.51 7.42
C TYR A 110 -0.15 -13.78 7.52
N LEU A 111 -0.18 -12.48 7.22
CA LEU A 111 -1.41 -11.69 7.20
C LEU A 111 -2.39 -12.20 6.13
N ALA A 112 -1.89 -12.55 4.94
CA ALA A 112 -2.69 -13.12 3.86
C ALA A 112 -3.31 -14.47 4.26
N ASP A 113 -2.53 -15.31 4.97
CA ASP A 113 -2.97 -16.60 5.51
C ASP A 113 -3.87 -16.48 6.76
N GLY A 114 -4.11 -15.27 7.27
CA GLY A 114 -4.90 -15.03 8.48
C GLY A 114 -4.19 -15.40 9.79
N ARG A 115 -2.87 -15.63 9.75
CA ARG A 115 -2.01 -15.95 10.89
C ARG A 115 -1.58 -14.67 11.60
N LEU A 116 -2.54 -14.01 12.26
CA LEU A 116 -2.39 -12.62 12.74
C LEU A 116 -1.32 -12.46 13.82
N GLU A 117 -1.16 -13.43 14.72
CA GLU A 117 -0.14 -13.37 15.78
C GLU A 117 1.28 -13.47 15.20
N GLU A 118 1.50 -14.41 14.28
CA GLU A 118 2.79 -14.55 13.59
C GLU A 118 3.08 -13.34 12.70
N ALA A 119 2.06 -12.80 12.02
CA ALA A 119 2.19 -11.56 11.25
C ALA A 119 2.63 -10.40 12.15
N ARG A 120 1.97 -10.22 13.31
CA ARG A 120 2.29 -9.15 14.27
C ARG A 120 3.73 -9.27 14.77
N ALA A 121 4.12 -10.45 15.27
CA ALA A 121 5.46 -10.67 15.80
C ALA A 121 6.55 -10.44 14.74
N THR A 122 6.31 -10.93 13.52
CA THR A 122 7.27 -10.79 12.41
C THR A 122 7.36 -9.34 11.92
N ALA A 123 6.24 -8.62 11.82
CA ALA A 123 6.22 -7.21 11.45
C ALA A 123 6.91 -6.32 12.50
N GLN A 124 6.73 -6.61 13.79
CA GLN A 124 7.43 -5.91 14.88
C GLN A 124 8.94 -6.11 14.78
N ARG A 125 9.40 -7.32 14.46
CA ARG A 125 10.82 -7.61 14.24
C ARG A 125 11.39 -6.79 13.07
N ALA A 126 10.68 -6.74 11.95
CA ALA A 126 11.07 -5.91 10.81
C ALA A 126 11.16 -4.41 11.17
N LEU A 127 10.16 -3.90 11.91
CA LEU A 127 10.15 -2.50 12.34
C LEU A 127 11.30 -2.18 13.30
N GLN A 128 11.62 -3.06 14.23
CA GLN A 128 12.76 -2.87 15.15
C GLN A 128 14.08 -2.78 14.38
N LEU A 129 14.30 -3.64 13.39
CA LEU A 129 15.50 -3.59 12.56
C LEU A 129 15.59 -2.27 11.78
N ARG A 130 14.46 -1.80 11.23
CA ARG A 130 14.40 -0.50 10.52
C ARG A 130 14.68 0.68 11.43
N GLN A 131 14.25 0.63 12.69
CA GLN A 131 14.63 1.63 13.70
C GLN A 131 16.14 1.62 13.97
N MET A 132 16.76 0.44 14.08
CA MET A 132 18.21 0.31 14.28
C MET A 132 19.02 0.84 13.10
N THR A 133 18.51 0.71 11.88
CA THR A 133 19.15 1.20 10.65
C THR A 133 18.71 2.60 10.23
N GLU A 134 17.87 3.27 11.02
CA GLU A 134 17.28 4.58 10.71
C GLU A 134 16.56 4.64 9.34
N ASP A 135 15.99 3.51 8.89
CA ASP A 135 15.22 3.40 7.66
C ASP A 135 13.80 3.97 7.86
N LYS A 136 13.67 5.29 7.75
CA LYS A 136 12.41 6.01 8.01
C LYS A 136 11.30 5.63 7.03
N GLU A 137 11.62 5.39 5.76
CA GLU A 137 10.63 4.96 4.76
C GLU A 137 10.13 3.54 5.10
N GLY A 138 11.06 2.62 5.38
CA GLY A 138 10.73 1.30 5.88
C GLY A 138 9.91 1.34 7.18
N MET A 139 10.23 2.23 8.12
CA MET A 139 9.45 2.37 9.35
C MET A 139 7.99 2.71 9.05
N SER A 140 7.74 3.65 8.12
CA SER A 140 6.38 4.00 7.68
C SER A 140 5.63 2.81 7.10
N TYR A 141 6.28 1.99 6.26
CA TYR A 141 5.65 0.76 5.73
C TYR A 141 5.40 -0.28 6.82
N GLY A 142 6.35 -0.45 7.76
CA GLY A 142 6.21 -1.38 8.89
C GLY A 142 5.04 -1.00 9.81
N MET A 143 4.88 0.30 10.09
CA MET A 143 3.75 0.82 10.86
C MET A 143 2.42 0.64 10.12
N ALA A 144 2.37 0.85 8.79
CA ALA A 144 1.16 0.59 8.00
C ALA A 144 0.72 -0.88 8.09
N LEU A 145 1.68 -1.80 8.01
CA LEU A 145 1.43 -3.23 8.15
C LEU A 145 0.92 -3.58 9.56
N LEU A 146 1.56 -3.08 10.61
CA LEU A 146 1.14 -3.31 11.99
C LEU A 146 -0.26 -2.74 12.27
N MET A 147 -0.58 -1.56 11.73
CA MET A 147 -1.92 -0.98 11.81
C MET A 147 -2.95 -1.88 11.13
N ASN A 148 -2.66 -2.43 9.95
CA ASN A 148 -3.56 -3.35 9.26
C ASN A 148 -3.77 -4.64 10.06
N ILE A 149 -2.70 -5.23 10.58
CA ILE A 149 -2.76 -6.42 11.44
C ILE A 149 -3.63 -6.15 12.68
N ALA A 150 -3.42 -5.01 13.35
CA ALA A 150 -4.21 -4.62 14.52
C ALA A 150 -5.71 -4.46 14.19
N LYS A 151 -6.06 -3.80 13.08
CA LYS A 151 -7.45 -3.72 12.59
C LYS A 151 -8.06 -5.09 12.34
N ARG A 152 -7.30 -6.02 11.75
CA ARG A 152 -7.75 -7.40 11.51
C ARG A 152 -7.91 -8.21 12.80
N GLN A 153 -7.19 -7.85 13.86
CA GLN A 153 -7.34 -8.40 15.21
C GLN A 153 -8.45 -7.70 16.01
N HIS A 154 -9.11 -6.67 15.47
CA HIS A 154 -10.04 -5.78 16.19
C HIS A 154 -9.39 -5.07 17.39
N ASP A 155 -8.06 -4.86 17.33
CA ASP A 155 -7.25 -4.12 18.31
C ASP A 155 -7.14 -2.66 17.84
N GLU A 156 -8.27 -1.93 17.90
CA GLU A 156 -8.35 -0.55 17.39
C GLU A 156 -7.47 0.41 18.18
N ASP A 157 -7.25 0.17 19.47
CA ASP A 157 -6.34 0.97 20.31
C ASP A 157 -4.91 0.92 19.75
N THR A 158 -4.41 -0.28 19.43
CA THR A 158 -3.09 -0.45 18.81
C THR A 158 -3.06 0.15 17.40
N ALA A 159 -4.13 -0.05 16.61
CA ALA A 159 -4.20 0.50 15.25
C ALA A 159 -4.13 2.03 15.25
N ILE A 160 -4.86 2.69 16.15
CA ILE A 160 -4.85 4.15 16.30
C ILE A 160 -3.49 4.65 16.78
N ALA A 161 -2.89 3.98 17.78
CA ALA A 161 -1.57 4.38 18.29
C ALA A 161 -0.50 4.31 17.20
N VAL A 162 -0.38 3.16 16.52
CA VAL A 162 0.60 2.96 15.44
C VAL A 162 0.32 3.86 14.25
N GLY A 163 -0.96 4.05 13.87
CA GLY A 163 -1.35 4.94 12.78
C GLY A 163 -1.01 6.41 13.07
N THR A 164 -1.12 6.83 14.33
CA THR A 164 -0.77 8.20 14.76
C THR A 164 0.73 8.43 14.70
N GLU A 165 1.54 7.50 15.25
CA GLU A 165 3.00 7.56 15.13
C GLU A 165 3.46 7.57 13.67
N ARG A 166 2.80 6.77 12.83
CA ARG A 166 3.06 6.76 11.38
C ARG A 166 2.77 8.11 10.74
N LEU A 167 1.64 8.74 11.07
CA LEU A 167 1.30 10.06 10.52
C LEU A 167 2.33 11.13 10.92
N GLU A 168 2.80 11.12 12.17
CA GLU A 168 3.87 12.03 12.63
C GLU A 168 5.17 11.82 11.85
N LEU A 169 5.57 10.56 11.63
CA LEU A 169 6.74 10.22 10.83
C LEU A 169 6.58 10.75 9.39
N LEU A 170 5.43 10.53 8.76
CA LEU A 170 5.14 10.98 7.40
C LEU A 170 5.16 12.50 7.25
N ILE A 171 4.65 13.24 8.25
CA ILE A 171 4.78 14.70 8.32
C ILE A 171 6.26 15.11 8.35
N SER A 172 7.09 14.43 9.13
CA SER A 172 8.53 14.71 9.20
C SER A 172 9.26 14.45 7.87
N LEU A 173 8.77 13.46 7.10
CA LEU A 173 9.27 13.10 5.78
C LEU A 173 8.71 14.01 4.67
N LYS A 174 7.69 14.83 4.96
CA LYS A 174 6.92 15.60 3.96
C LYS A 174 6.32 14.71 2.87
N ASP A 175 5.94 13.48 3.24
CA ASP A 175 5.27 12.55 2.34
C ASP A 175 3.76 12.84 2.35
N GLU A 176 3.32 13.70 1.43
CA GLU A 176 1.92 14.11 1.32
C GLU A 176 0.98 12.95 0.95
N VAL A 177 1.44 12.02 0.10
CA VAL A 177 0.66 10.83 -0.29
C VAL A 177 0.50 9.89 0.90
N GLY A 178 1.58 9.68 1.65
CA GLY A 178 1.56 8.89 2.87
C GLY A 178 0.66 9.51 3.93
N GLN A 179 0.74 10.82 4.17
CA GLN A 179 -0.11 11.57 5.10
C GLN A 179 -1.60 11.38 4.76
N MET A 180 -1.97 11.59 3.50
CA MET A 180 -3.33 11.34 2.99
C MET A 180 -3.83 9.93 3.35
N LYS A 181 -3.03 8.89 3.05
CA LYS A 181 -3.40 7.50 3.35
C LYS A 181 -3.55 7.24 4.85
N ALA A 182 -2.61 7.74 5.67
CA ALA A 182 -2.63 7.54 7.11
C ALA A 182 -3.85 8.21 7.77
N LEU A 183 -4.25 9.39 7.29
CA LEU A 183 -5.45 10.09 7.75
C LEU A 183 -6.72 9.28 7.47
N ALA A 184 -6.87 8.73 6.25
CA ALA A 184 -8.01 7.87 5.92
C ALA A 184 -8.02 6.58 6.77
N ASP A 185 -6.85 5.95 6.96
CA ASP A 185 -6.74 4.74 7.79
C ASP A 185 -7.14 5.00 9.24
N LEU A 186 -6.70 6.12 9.83
CA LEU A 186 -7.08 6.55 11.18
C LEU A 186 -8.57 6.89 11.27
N ALA A 187 -9.12 7.55 10.24
CA ALA A 187 -10.55 7.87 10.17
C ALA A 187 -11.41 6.61 10.25
N HIS A 188 -11.03 5.54 9.54
CA HIS A 188 -11.71 4.25 9.64
C HIS A 188 -11.64 3.63 11.04
N CYS A 189 -10.49 3.70 11.71
CA CYS A 189 -10.38 3.21 13.10
C CYS A 189 -11.27 4.01 14.06
N GLN A 190 -11.27 5.35 13.95
CA GLN A 190 -12.14 6.22 14.75
C GLN A 190 -13.63 5.91 14.51
N ALA A 191 -14.02 5.71 13.25
CA ALA A 191 -15.39 5.32 12.92
C ALA A 191 -15.78 3.97 13.53
N THR A 192 -14.85 3.00 13.53
CA THR A 192 -15.07 1.65 14.07
C THR A 192 -15.34 1.67 15.58
N ILE A 193 -14.69 2.57 16.32
CA ILE A 193 -14.93 2.74 17.76
C ILE A 193 -16.08 3.71 18.09
N GLY A 194 -16.79 4.22 17.08
CA GLY A 194 -17.95 5.11 17.25
C GLY A 194 -17.62 6.60 17.40
N GLU A 195 -16.35 6.99 17.26
CA GLU A 195 -15.90 8.39 17.32
C GLU A 195 -16.10 9.09 15.96
N PHE A 196 -17.36 9.18 15.52
CA PHE A 196 -17.74 9.66 14.18
C PHE A 196 -17.31 11.11 13.91
N GLY A 197 -17.28 11.96 14.93
CA GLY A 197 -16.79 13.34 14.80
C GLY A 197 -15.31 13.40 14.45
N ALA A 198 -14.49 12.61 15.14
CA ALA A 198 -13.06 12.50 14.86
C ALA A 198 -12.80 11.84 13.50
N ALA A 199 -13.56 10.79 13.16
CA ALA A 199 -13.49 10.15 11.86
C ALA A 199 -13.79 11.12 10.72
N ARG A 200 -14.83 11.95 10.86
CA ARG A 200 -15.21 12.96 9.86
C ARG A 200 -14.13 14.01 9.65
N ASP A 201 -13.52 14.51 10.72
CA ASP A 201 -12.39 15.45 10.62
C ASP A 201 -11.21 14.84 9.84
N LEU A 202 -10.84 13.61 10.19
CA LEU A 202 -9.74 12.90 9.54
C LEU A 202 -10.02 12.59 8.06
N PHE A 203 -11.24 12.16 7.70
CA PHE A 203 -11.61 11.98 6.30
C PHE A 203 -11.59 13.29 5.51
N ASN A 204 -12.07 14.39 6.09
CA ASN A 204 -12.01 15.69 5.42
C ASN A 204 -10.56 16.15 5.18
N ARG A 205 -9.69 15.99 6.18
CA ARG A 205 -8.25 16.28 6.00
C ARG A 205 -7.63 15.39 4.93
N SER A 206 -7.93 14.08 4.93
CA SER A 206 -7.51 13.17 3.86
C SER A 206 -8.01 13.64 2.50
N LEU A 207 -9.27 14.09 2.40
CA LEU A 207 -9.85 14.59 1.15
C LEU A 207 -9.15 15.86 0.67
N ASP A 208 -8.78 16.76 1.57
CA ASP A 208 -8.06 17.99 1.23
C ASP A 208 -6.65 17.70 0.70
N HIS A 209 -5.90 16.79 1.33
CA HIS A 209 -4.63 16.30 0.77
C HIS A 209 -4.84 15.64 -0.60
N ALA A 210 -5.86 14.79 -0.74
CA ALA A 210 -6.15 14.11 -2.00
C ALA A 210 -6.49 15.08 -3.14
N LYS A 211 -7.21 16.18 -2.85
CA LYS A 211 -7.47 17.26 -3.80
C LYS A 211 -6.20 18.01 -4.18
N GLY A 212 -5.35 18.34 -3.21
CA GLY A 212 -4.06 19.00 -3.46
C GLY A 212 -3.10 18.15 -4.31
N LEU A 213 -3.22 16.82 -4.21
CA LEU A 213 -2.48 15.84 -4.99
C LEU A 213 -3.16 15.46 -6.33
N GLU A 214 -4.35 16.01 -6.62
CA GLU A 214 -5.18 15.61 -7.77
C GLU A 214 -5.46 14.09 -7.83
N SER A 215 -5.42 13.41 -6.67
CA SER A 215 -5.56 11.95 -6.58
C SER A 215 -7.03 11.52 -6.60
N LEU A 216 -7.51 11.08 -7.76
CA LEU A 216 -8.87 10.54 -7.91
C LEU A 216 -9.18 9.39 -6.93
N SER A 217 -8.21 8.49 -6.76
CA SER A 217 -8.36 7.35 -5.85
C SER A 217 -8.38 7.78 -4.38
N GLY A 218 -7.50 8.71 -3.99
CA GLY A 218 -7.51 9.27 -2.63
C GLY A 218 -8.81 10.02 -2.32
N GLN A 219 -9.30 10.81 -3.27
CA GLN A 219 -10.56 11.53 -3.13
C GLN A 219 -11.74 10.57 -3.01
N LEU A 220 -11.76 9.48 -3.79
CA LEU A 220 -12.78 8.45 -3.69
C LEU A 220 -12.77 7.78 -2.32
N VAL A 221 -11.60 7.38 -1.81
CA VAL A 221 -11.49 6.73 -0.48
C VAL A 221 -12.05 7.63 0.61
N ALA A 222 -11.64 8.89 0.65
CA ALA A 222 -12.11 9.83 1.67
C ALA A 222 -13.62 10.12 1.55
N ARG A 223 -14.13 10.33 0.33
CA ARG A 223 -15.57 10.54 0.08
C ARG A 223 -16.40 9.29 0.40
N TRP A 224 -15.88 8.10 0.16
CA TRP A 224 -16.51 6.84 0.52
C TRP A 224 -16.67 6.72 2.04
N GLY A 225 -15.63 7.03 2.81
CA GLY A 225 -15.68 7.07 4.26
C GLY A 225 -16.67 8.11 4.80
N LEU A 226 -16.72 9.31 4.19
CA LEU A 226 -17.72 10.33 4.55
C LEU A 226 -19.15 9.87 4.25
N ALA A 227 -19.37 9.13 3.15
CA ALA A 227 -20.66 8.53 2.83
C ALA A 227 -21.04 7.45 3.84
N ASP A 228 -20.09 6.59 4.24
CA ASP A 228 -20.32 5.58 5.29
C ASP A 228 -20.80 6.25 6.60
N LEU A 229 -20.14 7.34 7.02
CA LEU A 229 -20.53 8.10 8.21
C LEU A 229 -21.93 8.72 8.07
N ALA A 230 -22.24 9.30 6.91
CA ALA A 230 -23.55 9.88 6.65
C ALA A 230 -24.67 8.82 6.65
N GLU A 231 -24.42 7.64 6.08
CA GLU A 231 -25.37 6.51 6.11
C GLU A 231 -25.60 5.98 7.53
N ILE A 232 -24.56 5.91 8.37
CA ILE A 232 -24.68 5.54 9.79
C ILE A 232 -25.59 6.53 10.54
N GLU A 233 -25.49 7.82 10.20
CA GLU A 233 -26.33 8.89 10.74
C GLU A 233 -27.72 8.97 10.07
N GLN A 234 -28.03 8.09 9.12
CA GLN A 234 -29.25 8.10 8.30
C GLN A 234 -29.41 9.36 7.43
N ASP A 235 -28.33 10.09 7.19
CA ASP A 235 -28.28 11.21 6.26
C ASP A 235 -27.92 10.72 4.84
N TYR A 236 -28.88 10.01 4.22
CA TYR A 236 -28.71 9.46 2.88
C TYR A 236 -28.57 10.54 1.80
N GLU A 237 -29.05 11.75 2.05
CA GLU A 237 -28.88 12.89 1.14
C GLU A 237 -27.41 13.32 1.08
N SER A 238 -26.77 13.53 2.23
CA SER A 238 -25.34 13.83 2.30
C SER A 238 -24.47 12.69 1.74
N ALA A 239 -24.83 11.44 2.02
CA ALA A 239 -24.14 10.28 1.46
C ALA A 239 -24.21 10.27 -0.08
N MET A 240 -25.39 10.51 -0.66
CA MET A 240 -25.56 10.58 -2.11
C MET A 240 -24.80 11.76 -2.72
N LEU A 241 -24.83 12.93 -2.06
CA LEU A 241 -24.13 14.12 -2.51
C LEU A 241 -22.62 13.89 -2.60
N VAL A 242 -22.00 13.38 -1.53
CA VAL A 242 -20.55 13.19 -1.48
C VAL A 242 -20.07 12.13 -2.48
N LEU A 243 -20.84 11.06 -2.72
CA LEU A 243 -20.52 10.07 -3.75
C LEU A 243 -20.71 10.63 -5.16
N SER A 244 -21.76 11.44 -5.37
CA SER A 244 -22.00 12.12 -6.65
C SER A 244 -20.86 13.07 -6.99
N ASP A 245 -20.34 13.83 -6.02
CA ASP A 245 -19.16 14.67 -6.19
C ASP A 245 -17.93 13.84 -6.62
N SER A 246 -17.76 12.65 -6.03
CA SER A 246 -16.69 11.74 -6.47
C SER A 246 -16.87 11.32 -7.93
N LEU A 247 -18.09 10.98 -8.35
CA LEU A 247 -18.38 10.58 -9.72
C LEU A 247 -18.14 11.74 -10.70
N HIS A 248 -18.53 12.95 -10.35
CA HIS A 248 -18.27 14.15 -11.15
C HIS A 248 -16.77 14.38 -11.37
N GLU A 249 -15.94 14.17 -10.34
CA GLU A 249 -14.49 14.33 -10.46
C GLU A 249 -13.88 13.33 -11.47
N PHE A 250 -14.30 12.05 -11.43
CA PHE A 250 -13.87 11.08 -12.44
C PHE A 250 -14.24 11.51 -13.86
N ILE A 251 -15.47 12.01 -14.06
CA ILE A 251 -15.92 12.50 -15.37
C ILE A 251 -15.12 13.73 -15.81
N ALA A 252 -14.88 14.68 -14.91
CA ALA A 252 -14.13 15.90 -15.20
C ALA A 252 -12.70 15.62 -15.66
N GLN A 253 -12.07 14.58 -15.10
CA GLN A 253 -10.72 14.13 -15.48
C GLN A 253 -10.71 13.12 -16.64
N ASN A 254 -11.84 12.87 -17.30
CA ASN A 254 -12.00 11.84 -18.34
C ASN A 254 -11.57 10.43 -17.88
N ALA A 255 -11.65 10.16 -16.58
CA ALA A 255 -11.32 8.87 -15.98
C ALA A 255 -12.57 7.99 -15.83
N THR A 256 -12.38 6.68 -15.92
CA THR A 256 -13.49 5.74 -15.72
C THR A 256 -13.78 5.59 -14.23
N ALA A 257 -14.95 6.04 -13.79
CA ALA A 257 -15.40 5.82 -12.43
C ALA A 257 -15.52 4.31 -12.12
N PRO A 258 -15.16 3.86 -10.91
CA PRO A 258 -15.32 2.47 -10.50
C PRO A 258 -16.79 2.03 -10.52
N ALA A 259 -17.05 0.79 -10.93
CA ALA A 259 -18.40 0.23 -10.93
C ALA A 259 -19.09 0.24 -9.55
N PRO A 260 -18.39 -0.06 -8.42
CA PRO A 260 -18.98 0.01 -7.09
C PRO A 260 -19.49 1.41 -6.72
N LEU A 261 -18.82 2.48 -7.15
CA LEU A 261 -19.28 3.86 -6.92
C LEU A 261 -20.62 4.12 -7.61
N ARG A 262 -20.71 3.77 -8.90
CA ARG A 262 -21.96 3.93 -9.66
C ARG A 262 -23.11 3.10 -9.07
N GLN A 263 -22.82 1.89 -8.63
CA GLN A 263 -23.80 1.02 -8.01
C GLN A 263 -24.30 1.61 -6.69
N ARG A 264 -23.38 2.05 -5.81
CA ARG A 264 -23.75 2.64 -4.51
C ARG A 264 -24.59 3.91 -4.65
N ILE A 265 -24.29 4.78 -5.62
CA ILE A 265 -25.12 5.96 -5.94
C ILE A 265 -26.52 5.54 -6.38
N LYS A 266 -26.62 4.52 -7.24
CA LYS A 266 -27.91 3.99 -7.67
C LYS A 266 -28.72 3.44 -6.48
N ASP A 267 -28.10 2.67 -5.62
CA ASP A 267 -28.78 2.07 -4.45
C ASP A 267 -29.33 3.16 -3.51
N LEU A 268 -28.58 4.24 -3.27
CA LEU A 268 -29.05 5.40 -2.50
C LEU A 268 -30.20 6.15 -3.19
N THR A 269 -30.17 6.26 -4.53
CA THR A 269 -31.24 6.88 -5.31
C THR A 269 -32.54 6.06 -5.21
N ASP A 270 -32.42 4.73 -5.28
CA ASP A 270 -33.56 3.83 -5.18
C ASP A 270 -34.17 3.86 -3.76
N LEU A 271 -33.35 4.02 -2.72
CA LEU A 271 -33.81 4.23 -1.34
C LEU A 271 -34.61 5.53 -1.16
N GLN A 272 -34.16 6.65 -1.74
CA GLN A 272 -34.89 7.92 -1.68
C GLN A 272 -36.25 7.87 -2.41
N ASN A 273 -36.37 7.01 -3.42
CA ASN A 273 -37.60 6.86 -4.21
C ASN A 273 -38.61 5.87 -3.61
N GLN A 274 -38.31 5.22 -2.48
CA GLN A 274 -39.29 4.40 -1.77
C GLN A 274 -40.30 5.30 -1.04
N PRO A 275 -41.62 5.08 -1.21
CA PRO A 275 -42.63 5.88 -0.52
C PRO A 275 -42.50 5.69 1.00
N ALA A 276 -42.42 6.80 1.73
CA ALA A 276 -42.45 6.79 3.19
C ALA A 276 -43.80 6.23 3.67
N GLY A 277 -43.82 4.97 4.12
CA GLY A 277 -44.94 4.40 4.85
C GLY A 277 -45.40 3.02 4.36
N GLU A 278 -44.78 1.99 4.92
CA GLU A 278 -45.57 0.93 5.57
C GLU A 278 -45.14 0.89 7.04
N GLU A 279 -45.65 1.84 7.83
CA GLU A 279 -45.86 1.56 9.25
C GLU A 279 -46.75 0.32 9.29
N ALA A 280 -46.18 -0.81 9.71
CA ALA A 280 -46.91 -2.02 9.98
C ALA A 280 -47.99 -1.71 11.03
N LYS A 281 -49.21 -1.48 10.55
CA LYS A 281 -50.40 -1.71 11.33
C LYS A 281 -50.61 -3.21 11.35
N ASP A 282 -50.20 -3.84 12.45
CA ASP A 282 -50.90 -4.94 13.11
C ASP A 282 -50.39 -5.11 14.54
#